data_AF-A0A177AP59-F1
#
_entry.id   AF-A0A177AP59-F1
#
_cell.length_a   1.000
_cell.length_b   1.000
_cell.length_c   1.000
_cell.angle_alpha   90.00
_cell.angle_beta   90.00
_cell.angle_gamma   90.00
#
_symmetry.space_group_name_H-M   'P 1'
#
loop_
_entity.id
_entity.type
_entity.pdbx_description
1 polymer ?
#
loop_
_entity_poly.entity_id
_entity_poly.type
_entity_poly.pdbx_seq_one_letter_code
_entity_poly.pdbx_strand_id
1 'polypeptide(L)'
;MISKLVSHDCIWSPTSSKCGYCTAQHSPCVPLPWFLGEEFAALRAAEEATPLIPADIAAAATEANRVALLAAQSMPKFRSDVERDLYEEARATQAALESGLAQIRSSLRRLRTEQESVPALLGELVAAVGKLPTAAAPAVAPTRGDGRKEGEDGEVGAAYGA
;
A
#
# COMPACT_ATOMS: atom_id res chain seq x y z
N MET A 1 30.21 -24.12 -41.55
CA MET A 1 29.18 -24.65 -40.62
C MET A 1 28.71 -23.49 -39.76
N ILE A 2 27.50 -23.00 -40.02
CA ILE A 2 26.89 -21.92 -39.23
C ILE A 2 26.21 -22.58 -38.04
N SER A 3 26.73 -22.37 -36.84
CA SER A 3 26.08 -22.79 -35.60
C SER A 3 24.73 -22.11 -35.51
N LYS A 4 23.65 -22.89 -35.59
CA LYS A 4 22.28 -22.43 -35.32
C LYS A 4 22.26 -21.92 -33.88
N LEU A 5 22.15 -20.60 -33.67
CA LEU A 5 21.65 -20.07 -32.41
C LEU A 5 20.24 -20.63 -32.24
N VAL A 6 20.08 -21.57 -31.31
CA VAL A 6 18.75 -22.00 -30.88
C VAL A 6 18.16 -20.84 -30.10
N SER A 7 17.27 -20.07 -30.73
CA SER A 7 16.44 -19.08 -30.05
C SER A 7 15.65 -19.81 -28.96
N HIS A 8 15.93 -19.52 -27.69
CA HIS A 8 15.18 -20.10 -26.58
C HIS A 8 13.87 -19.31 -26.46
N ASP A 9 12.76 -19.92 -26.86
CA ASP A 9 11.44 -19.30 -26.77
C ASP A 9 11.05 -19.14 -25.29
N CYS A 10 10.97 -17.90 -24.83
CA CYS A 10 10.50 -17.59 -23.48
C CYS A 10 9.01 -17.94 -23.35
N ILE A 11 8.68 -18.78 -22.37
CA ILE A 11 7.29 -19.11 -22.01
C ILE A 11 6.58 -17.89 -21.37
N TRP A 12 7.34 -16.90 -20.88
CA TRP A 12 6.82 -15.63 -20.37
C TRP A 12 7.02 -14.47 -21.35
N SER A 13 6.35 -13.34 -21.09
CA SER A 13 6.55 -12.08 -21.81
C SER A 13 8.06 -11.76 -21.96
N PRO A 14 8.52 -11.35 -23.16
CA PRO A 14 9.93 -10.99 -23.41
C PRO A 14 10.46 -9.86 -22.51
N THR A 15 9.56 -9.04 -21.97
CA THR A 15 9.90 -7.91 -21.08
C THR A 15 9.98 -8.30 -19.60
N SER A 16 9.68 -9.55 -19.26
CA SER A 16 9.76 -10.04 -17.89
C SER A 16 11.21 -10.20 -17.45
N SER A 17 11.53 -9.75 -16.22
CA SER A 17 12.83 -10.01 -15.58
C SER A 17 13.17 -11.49 -15.51
N LYS A 18 12.16 -12.38 -15.53
CA LYS A 18 12.33 -13.84 -15.59
C LYS A 18 12.89 -14.31 -16.94
N CYS A 19 12.49 -13.69 -18.06
CA CYS A 19 13.01 -14.03 -19.39
C CYS A 19 14.47 -13.57 -19.53
N GLY A 20 14.83 -12.39 -18.99
CA GLY A 20 16.22 -11.92 -18.97
C GLY A 20 17.15 -12.83 -18.16
N TYR A 21 16.68 -13.33 -17.01
CA TYR A 21 17.46 -14.26 -16.18
C TYR A 21 17.71 -15.61 -16.85
N CYS A 22 16.70 -16.18 -17.52
CA CYS A 22 16.80 -17.49 -18.15
C CYS A 22 17.56 -17.47 -19.49
N THR A 23 17.41 -16.41 -20.28
CA THR A 23 18.15 -16.25 -21.55
C THR A 23 19.65 -16.05 -21.32
N ALA A 24 20.04 -15.34 -20.26
CA ALA A 24 21.44 -15.17 -19.89
C ALA A 24 22.15 -16.48 -19.50
N GLN A 25 21.41 -17.51 -19.08
CA GLN A 25 21.95 -18.79 -18.61
C GLN A 25 21.90 -19.91 -19.64
N HIS A 26 21.37 -19.67 -20.84
CA HIS A 26 21.23 -20.67 -21.92
C HIS A 26 20.51 -21.96 -21.46
N SER A 27 19.60 -21.84 -20.47
CA SER A 27 18.84 -22.96 -19.91
C SER A 27 17.37 -22.85 -20.33
N PRO A 28 16.65 -23.97 -20.51
CA PRO A 28 15.21 -23.92 -20.73
C PRO A 28 14.56 -23.11 -19.60
N CYS A 29 13.77 -22.11 -19.98
CA CYS A 29 12.96 -21.26 -19.11
C CYS A 29 11.83 -22.09 -18.49
N VAL A 30 12.16 -23.14 -17.74
CA VAL A 30 11.16 -23.91 -17.01
C VAL A 30 10.64 -22.98 -15.93
N PRO A 31 9.32 -22.84 -15.76
CA PRO A 31 8.78 -22.25 -14.56
C PRO A 31 9.44 -22.91 -13.37
N LEU A 32 10.29 -22.17 -12.65
CA LEU A 32 10.52 -22.48 -11.26
C LEU A 32 9.12 -22.59 -10.69
N PRO A 33 8.73 -23.76 -10.18
CA PRO A 33 7.40 -23.93 -9.68
C PRO A 33 7.15 -22.81 -8.67
N TRP A 34 6.07 -22.07 -8.85
CA TRP A 34 5.82 -20.80 -8.15
C TRP A 34 5.90 -20.94 -6.61
N PHE A 35 5.73 -22.15 -6.09
CA PHE A 35 5.85 -22.52 -4.68
C PHE A 35 7.29 -22.59 -4.15
N LEU A 36 8.32 -22.58 -5.01
CA LEU A 36 9.74 -22.58 -4.58
C LEU A 36 10.35 -21.18 -4.51
N GLY A 37 9.58 -20.11 -4.70
CA GLY A 37 10.12 -18.76 -4.73
C GLY A 37 10.91 -18.39 -3.47
N GLU A 38 10.36 -18.71 -2.30
CA GLU A 38 11.01 -18.43 -1.00
C GLU A 38 12.22 -19.33 -0.77
N GLU A 39 12.11 -20.62 -1.05
CA GLU A 39 13.21 -21.58 -0.89
C GLU A 39 14.38 -21.29 -1.83
N PHE A 40 14.10 -20.84 -3.05
CA PHE A 40 15.13 -20.45 -4.00
C PHE A 40 15.81 -19.14 -3.58
N ALA A 41 15.06 -18.18 -3.01
CA ALA A 41 15.63 -16.97 -2.44
C ALA A 41 16.52 -17.28 -1.22
N ALA A 42 16.12 -18.22 -0.37
CA ALA A 42 16.91 -18.68 0.77
C ALA A 42 18.21 -19.38 0.32
N LEU A 43 18.12 -20.25 -0.70
CA LEU A 43 19.29 -20.91 -1.30
C LEU A 43 20.27 -19.88 -1.88
N ARG A 44 19.76 -18.92 -2.67
CA ARG A 44 20.54 -17.78 -3.20
C ARG A 44 21.22 -16.98 -2.10
N ALA A 45 20.50 -16.66 -1.03
CA ALA A 45 21.07 -15.92 0.10
C ALA A 45 22.18 -16.70 0.81
N ALA A 46 22.04 -18.03 0.95
CA ALA A 46 23.08 -18.89 1.53
C ALA A 46 24.33 -18.99 0.63
N GLU A 47 24.16 -19.02 -0.70
CA GLU A 47 25.26 -19.01 -1.66
C GLU A 47 25.99 -17.65 -1.72
N GLU A 48 25.26 -16.54 -1.52
CA GLU A 48 25.80 -15.18 -1.53
C GLU A 48 26.39 -14.76 -0.16
N ALA A 49 26.17 -15.55 0.90
CA ALA A 49 26.64 -15.26 2.25
C ALA A 49 28.18 -15.28 2.38
N THR A 50 28.71 -14.37 3.19
CA THR A 50 30.14 -14.33 3.54
C THR A 50 30.31 -14.32 5.07
N PRO A 51 31.01 -15.32 5.66
CA PRO A 51 31.68 -16.44 4.99
C PRO A 51 30.68 -17.44 4.40
N LEU A 52 31.11 -18.17 3.37
CA LEU A 52 30.31 -19.25 2.78
C LEU A 52 30.23 -20.42 3.76
N ILE A 53 29.01 -20.82 4.14
CA ILE A 53 28.78 -21.93 5.07
C ILE A 53 28.11 -23.09 4.29
N PRO A 54 28.84 -24.17 3.98
CA PRO A 54 28.30 -25.30 3.22
C PRO A 54 27.07 -25.96 3.86
N ALA A 55 27.00 -25.94 5.19
CA ALA A 55 25.86 -26.48 5.93
C ALA A 55 24.56 -25.68 5.66
N ASP A 56 24.65 -24.37 5.50
CA ASP A 56 23.49 -23.50 5.26
C ASP A 56 22.95 -23.69 3.83
N ILE A 57 23.84 -23.86 2.85
CA ILE A 57 23.47 -24.22 1.48
C ILE A 57 22.78 -25.60 1.45
N ALA A 58 23.35 -26.58 2.15
CA ALA A 58 22.76 -27.91 2.23
C ALA A 58 21.38 -27.91 2.92
N ALA A 59 21.22 -27.10 3.97
CA ALA A 59 19.94 -26.93 4.65
C ALA A 59 18.89 -26.28 3.74
N ALA A 60 19.22 -25.17 3.07
CA ALA A 60 18.34 -24.50 2.12
C ALA A 60 17.96 -25.41 0.94
N ALA A 61 18.92 -26.17 0.39
CA ALA A 61 18.66 -27.13 -0.67
C ALA A 61 17.77 -28.30 -0.20
N THR A 62 17.96 -28.78 1.03
CA THR A 62 17.12 -29.82 1.62
C THR A 62 15.68 -29.34 1.75
N GLU A 63 15.49 -28.10 2.20
CA GLU A 63 14.16 -27.51 2.35
C GLU A 63 13.49 -27.26 0.99
N ALA A 64 14.21 -26.71 0.03
CA ALA A 64 13.73 -26.57 -1.35
C ALA A 64 13.25 -27.91 -1.94
N ASN A 65 14.02 -28.98 -1.73
CA ASN A 65 13.64 -30.33 -2.16
C ASN A 65 12.41 -30.86 -1.42
N ARG A 66 12.31 -30.63 -0.10
CA ARG A 66 11.14 -31.02 0.70
C ARG A 66 9.87 -30.34 0.20
N VAL A 67 9.92 -29.03 -0.02
CA VAL A 67 8.79 -28.25 -0.56
C VAL A 67 8.45 -28.71 -1.97
N ALA A 68 9.44 -29.00 -2.81
CA ALA A 68 9.21 -29.52 -4.16
C ALA A 68 8.46 -30.86 -4.14
N LEU A 69 8.86 -31.79 -3.27
CA LEU A 69 8.20 -33.08 -3.14
C LEU A 69 6.77 -32.95 -2.60
N LEU A 70 6.56 -32.10 -1.59
CA LEU A 70 5.24 -31.86 -1.02
C LEU A 70 4.30 -31.22 -2.05
N ALA A 71 4.79 -30.21 -2.77
CA ALA A 71 4.05 -29.58 -3.83
C ALA A 71 3.69 -30.61 -4.92
N ALA A 72 4.65 -31.41 -5.40
CA ALA A 72 4.39 -32.45 -6.39
C ALA A 72 3.34 -33.48 -5.93
N GLN A 73 3.30 -33.82 -4.64
CA GLN A 73 2.28 -34.70 -4.06
C GLN A 73 0.90 -34.03 -3.95
N SER A 74 0.89 -32.73 -3.69
CA SER A 74 -0.34 -31.93 -3.50
C SER A 74 -0.93 -31.37 -4.80
N MET A 75 -0.15 -31.38 -5.89
CA MET A 75 -0.60 -30.86 -7.19
C MET A 75 -1.78 -31.69 -7.70
N PRO A 76 -2.90 -31.04 -8.08
CA PRO A 76 -3.99 -31.73 -8.73
C PRO A 76 -3.49 -32.45 -9.99
N LYS A 77 -3.96 -33.68 -10.19
CA LYS A 77 -3.71 -34.39 -11.45
C LYS A 77 -4.64 -33.82 -12.51
N PHE A 78 -4.12 -32.95 -13.35
CA PHE A 78 -4.85 -32.42 -14.48
C PHE A 78 -5.04 -33.49 -15.55
N ARG A 79 -6.24 -33.57 -16.11
CA ARG A 79 -6.60 -34.49 -17.20
C ARG A 79 -6.40 -33.85 -18.57
N SER A 80 -6.15 -32.55 -18.62
CA SER A 80 -5.92 -31.78 -19.85
C SER A 80 -5.16 -30.48 -19.55
N ASP A 81 -4.57 -29.88 -20.59
CA ASP A 81 -3.94 -28.56 -20.48
C ASP A 81 -4.95 -27.47 -20.09
N VAL A 82 -6.19 -27.54 -20.59
CA VAL A 82 -7.26 -26.58 -20.25
C VAL A 82 -7.56 -26.59 -18.74
N GLU A 83 -7.58 -27.78 -18.11
CA GLU A 83 -7.81 -27.90 -16.66
C GLU A 83 -6.64 -27.31 -15.85
N ARG A 84 -5.40 -27.50 -16.31
CA ARG A 84 -4.22 -26.87 -15.71
C ARG A 84 -4.30 -25.35 -15.81
N ASP A 85 -4.62 -24.82 -16.99
CA ASP A 85 -4.65 -23.38 -17.25
C ASP A 85 -5.76 -22.72 -16.40
N LEU A 86 -6.94 -23.34 -16.27
CA LEU A 86 -8.01 -22.88 -15.38
C LEU A 86 -7.58 -22.88 -13.90
N TYR A 87 -6.81 -23.88 -13.48
CA TYR A 87 -6.27 -23.93 -12.12
C TYR A 87 -5.26 -22.80 -11.88
N GLU A 88 -4.38 -22.53 -12.85
CA GLU A 88 -3.42 -21.42 -12.77
C GLU A 88 -4.13 -20.06 -12.71
N GLU A 89 -5.19 -19.86 -13.50
CA GLU A 89 -6.02 -18.64 -13.46
C GLU A 89 -6.73 -18.48 -12.11
N ALA A 90 -7.30 -19.56 -11.57
CA ALA A 90 -7.93 -19.55 -10.26
C ALA A 90 -6.92 -19.19 -9.14
N ARG A 91 -5.71 -19.75 -9.21
CA ARG A 91 -4.62 -19.43 -8.28
C ARG A 91 -4.16 -17.98 -8.39
N ALA A 92 -4.02 -17.45 -9.62
CA ALA A 92 -3.66 -16.05 -9.84
C ALA A 92 -4.74 -15.11 -9.27
N THR A 93 -6.01 -15.44 -9.49
CA THR A 93 -7.15 -14.70 -8.93
C THR A 93 -7.13 -14.72 -7.40
N GLN A 94 -6.87 -15.89 -6.79
CA GLN A 94 -6.73 -16.02 -5.34
C GLN A 94 -5.61 -15.12 -4.81
N ALA A 95 -4.43 -15.14 -5.43
CA ALA A 95 -3.29 -14.32 -5.01
C ALA A 95 -3.60 -12.81 -5.11
N ALA A 96 -4.31 -12.38 -6.16
CA ALA A 96 -4.75 -11.00 -6.31
C ALA A 96 -5.72 -10.58 -5.19
N LEU A 97 -6.66 -11.47 -4.83
CA LEU A 97 -7.59 -11.23 -3.72
C LEU A 97 -6.86 -11.13 -2.37
N GLU A 98 -5.93 -12.03 -2.09
CA GLU A 98 -5.14 -12.02 -0.86
C GLU A 98 -4.30 -10.74 -0.73
N SER A 99 -3.67 -10.31 -1.83
CA SER A 99 -2.95 -9.03 -1.90
C SER A 99 -3.87 -7.84 -1.64
N GLY A 100 -5.02 -7.78 -2.30
CA GLY A 100 -6.02 -6.72 -2.08
C GLY A 100 -6.51 -6.66 -0.63
N LEU A 101 -6.75 -7.82 0.00
CA LEU A 101 -7.13 -7.91 1.41
C LEU A 101 -6.01 -7.43 2.34
N ALA A 102 -4.75 -7.78 2.06
CA ALA A 102 -3.61 -7.30 2.82
C ALA A 102 -3.50 -5.76 2.73
N GLN A 103 -3.73 -5.20 1.54
CA GLN A 103 -3.76 -3.76 1.33
C GLN A 103 -4.87 -3.09 2.14
N ILE A 104 -6.11 -3.59 2.07
CA ILE A 104 -7.25 -3.07 2.85
C ILE A 104 -6.94 -3.10 4.34
N ARG A 105 -6.40 -4.21 4.86
CA ARG A 105 -6.00 -4.33 6.26
C ARG A 105 -4.93 -3.32 6.66
N SER A 106 -4.00 -3.01 5.76
CA SER A 106 -2.98 -1.98 6.01
C SER A 106 -3.59 -0.57 6.06
N SER A 107 -4.47 -0.25 5.13
CA SER A 107 -5.20 1.03 5.09
C SER A 107 -6.06 1.23 6.32
N LEU A 108 -6.77 0.19 6.78
CA LEU A 108 -7.59 0.25 7.99
C LEU A 108 -6.76 0.49 9.25
N ARG A 109 -5.59 -0.15 9.37
CA ARG A 109 -4.65 0.10 10.48
C ARG A 109 -4.17 1.54 10.47
N ARG A 110 -3.80 2.07 9.30
CA ARG A 110 -3.37 3.45 9.14
C ARG A 110 -4.51 4.43 9.49
N LEU A 111 -5.71 4.21 8.97
CA LEU A 111 -6.86 5.05 9.26
C LEU A 111 -7.18 5.09 10.76
N ARG A 112 -7.05 3.96 11.45
CA ARG A 112 -7.23 3.89 12.90
C ARG A 112 -6.21 4.76 13.64
N THR A 113 -4.93 4.68 13.27
CA THR A 113 -3.90 5.53 13.89
C THR A 113 -4.10 7.01 13.60
N GLU A 114 -4.55 7.35 12.39
CA GLU A 114 -4.89 8.73 12.03
C GLU A 114 -6.07 9.22 12.87
N GLN A 115 -7.13 8.42 13.00
CA GLN A 115 -8.30 8.74 13.82
C GLN A 115 -7.95 8.94 15.30
N GLU A 116 -7.10 8.08 15.86
CA GLU A 116 -6.62 8.19 17.25
C GLU A 116 -5.80 9.46 17.49
N SER A 117 -5.16 10.02 16.46
CA SER A 117 -4.39 11.28 16.54
C SER A 117 -5.25 12.55 16.46
N VAL A 118 -6.46 12.47 15.87
CA VAL A 118 -7.34 13.64 15.63
C VAL A 118 -7.65 14.43 16.91
N PRO A 119 -7.99 13.82 18.06
CA PRO A 119 -8.27 14.58 19.28
C PRO A 119 -7.08 15.40 19.78
N ALA A 120 -5.86 14.87 19.67
CA ALA A 120 -4.65 15.58 20.07
C ALA A 120 -4.41 16.81 19.17
N LEU A 121 -4.51 16.62 17.84
CA LEU A 121 -4.38 17.70 16.87
C LEU A 121 -5.45 18.78 17.03
N LEU A 122 -6.69 18.38 17.33
CA LEU A 122 -7.77 19.32 17.66
C LEU A 122 -7.47 20.10 18.95
N GLY A 123 -6.96 19.43 19.97
CA GLY A 123 -6.54 20.07 21.22
C GLY A 123 -5.45 21.12 20.98
N GLU A 124 -4.45 20.80 20.17
CA GLU A 124 -3.38 21.73 19.77
C GLU A 124 -3.93 22.94 18.99
N LEU A 125 -4.83 22.70 18.04
CA LEU A 125 -5.47 23.77 17.26
C LEU A 125 -6.28 24.72 18.16
N VAL A 126 -7.12 24.16 19.04
CA VAL A 126 -7.93 24.95 19.98
C VAL A 126 -7.03 25.79 20.90
N ALA A 127 -5.95 25.21 21.40
CA ALA A 127 -4.98 25.92 22.22
C ALA A 127 -4.28 27.05 21.45
N ALA A 128 -3.95 26.84 20.17
CA ALA A 128 -3.35 27.87 19.32
C ALA A 128 -4.34 29.02 19.05
N VAL A 129 -5.61 28.71 18.75
CA VAL A 129 -6.65 29.71 18.51
C VAL A 129 -6.92 30.55 19.76
N GLY A 130 -6.94 29.93 20.94
CA GLY A 130 -7.11 30.66 22.21
C GLY A 130 -5.98 31.65 22.52
N LYS A 131 -4.82 31.54 21.85
CA LYS A 131 -3.68 32.45 21.99
C LYS A 131 -3.67 33.58 20.95
N LEU A 132 -4.62 33.60 20.02
CA LEU A 132 -4.73 34.71 19.06
C LEU A 132 -5.18 35.99 19.78
N PRO A 133 -4.50 37.13 19.57
CA PRO A 133 -4.92 38.38 20.17
C PRO A 133 -6.31 38.77 19.66
N THR A 134 -7.25 39.03 20.57
CA THR A 134 -8.53 39.63 20.23
C THR A 134 -8.25 41.03 19.70
N ALA A 135 -8.44 41.24 18.40
CA ALA A 135 -8.41 42.58 17.83
C ALA A 135 -9.48 43.43 18.54
N ALA A 136 -9.05 44.45 19.27
CA ALA A 136 -9.96 45.41 19.86
C ALA A 136 -10.73 46.07 18.72
N ALA A 137 -12.06 45.92 18.71
CA ALA A 137 -12.91 46.71 17.86
C ALA A 137 -12.59 48.20 18.13
N PRO A 138 -12.39 49.02 17.09
CA PRO A 138 -12.10 50.43 17.30
C PRO A 138 -13.27 51.05 18.07
N ALA A 139 -12.98 51.51 19.29
CA ALA A 139 -13.93 52.27 20.08
C ALA A 139 -14.17 53.60 19.35
N VAL A 140 -15.32 53.70 18.67
CA VAL A 140 -15.83 55.00 18.20
C VAL A 140 -16.17 55.79 19.46
N ALA A 141 -15.28 56.70 19.84
CA ALA A 141 -15.47 57.59 20.97
C ALA A 141 -16.62 58.56 20.67
N PRO A 142 -17.66 58.66 21.53
CA PRO A 142 -18.62 59.73 21.41
C PRO A 142 -17.92 61.02 21.90
N THR A 143 -17.70 61.96 20.99
CA THR A 143 -17.24 63.31 21.33
C THR A 143 -18.27 63.98 22.23
N ARG A 144 -17.92 64.10 23.52
CA ARG A 144 -18.69 64.79 24.55
C ARG A 144 -18.54 66.30 24.38
N GLY A 145 -19.45 66.90 23.61
CA GLY A 145 -19.70 68.34 23.60
C GLY A 145 -20.82 68.65 24.61
N ASP A 146 -20.46 69.37 25.66
CA ASP A 146 -21.32 69.89 26.72
C ASP A 146 -22.21 71.06 26.21
N GLY A 147 -23.48 71.13 26.62
CA GLY A 147 -24.32 72.30 26.33
C GLY A 147 -25.85 72.16 26.33
N ARG A 148 -26.45 72.00 27.52
CA ARG A 148 -27.60 72.80 28.04
C ARG A 148 -29.01 72.78 27.38
N LYS A 149 -29.95 72.22 28.19
CA LYS A 149 -31.38 72.55 28.49
C LYS A 149 -32.54 72.20 27.54
N GLU A 150 -33.42 71.38 28.12
CA GLU A 150 -34.91 71.44 28.19
C GLU A 150 -35.67 72.31 27.18
N GLY A 151 -36.59 71.64 26.48
CA GLY A 151 -37.75 72.20 25.82
C GLY A 151 -38.75 71.08 25.51
N GLU A 152 -39.88 71.12 26.20
CA GLU A 152 -41.06 70.25 26.10
C GLU A 152 -41.77 70.36 24.73
N ASP A 153 -42.61 69.35 24.49
CA ASP A 153 -43.78 69.29 23.59
C ASP A 153 -43.62 68.99 22.09
N GLY A 154 -44.24 67.88 21.67
CA GLY A 154 -44.36 67.49 20.27
C GLY A 154 -44.98 66.09 20.07
N GLU A 155 -46.21 65.91 20.54
CA GLU A 155 -47.12 64.84 20.13
C GLU A 155 -47.32 64.82 18.60
N VAL A 156 -47.28 63.62 17.99
CA VAL A 156 -48.01 63.07 16.80
C VAL A 156 -47.18 61.84 16.37
N GLY A 157 -47.60 60.58 16.42
CA GLY A 157 -48.87 59.99 16.04
C GLY A 157 -48.71 59.18 14.75
N ALA A 158 -49.09 57.90 14.80
CA ALA A 158 -49.22 56.94 13.67
C ALA A 158 -47.89 56.30 13.18
N ALA A 159 -47.76 54.99 12.85
CA ALA A 159 -48.74 53.95 12.56
C ALA A 159 -48.01 52.68 12.06
N TYR A 160 -48.41 51.49 12.56
CA TYR A 160 -48.46 50.14 11.93
C TYR A 160 -47.49 49.78 10.77
N GLY A 161 -46.79 48.64 10.71
CA GLY A 161 -47.01 47.32 11.32
C GLY A 161 -46.81 46.23 10.25
N ALA A 162 -46.17 45.12 10.65
CA ALA A 162 -46.07 43.80 9.99
C ALA A 162 -45.26 43.69 8.68
#